data_AF-A0A378WCP2-F1
#
_entry.id   AF-A0A378WCP2-F1
#
_cell.length_a   1.000
_cell.length_b   1.000
_cell.length_c   1.000
_cell.angle_alpha   90.00
_cell.angle_beta   90.00
_cell.angle_gamma   90.00
#
_symmetry.space_group_name_H-M   'P 1'
#
loop_
_entity.id
_entity.type
_entity.pdbx_description
1 polymer ?
#
loop_
_entity_poly.entity_id
_entity_poly.type
_entity_poly.pdbx_seq_one_letter_code
_entity_poly.pdbx_strand_id
1 'polypeptide(L)' 'MTAKMSLTICASPGCKEPTEVSGTPCRGCVEAFGDMLRPGRPMTEAEIADRDEAVHTAYRVACLRGVL' A
#
# COMPACT_ATOMS: atom_id res chain seq x y z
N MET A 1 2.33 -23.71 -15.22
CA MET A 1 1.86 -22.99 -14.02
C MET A 1 3.01 -22.13 -13.52
N THR A 2 3.10 -20.87 -13.95
CA THR A 2 4.12 -19.95 -13.46
C THR A 2 3.73 -19.50 -12.05
N ALA A 3 4.46 -19.94 -11.05
CA ALA A 3 4.34 -19.42 -9.70
C ALA A 3 4.69 -17.92 -9.75
N LYS A 4 3.69 -17.04 -9.62
CA LYS A 4 3.94 -15.64 -9.28
C LYS A 4 4.62 -15.67 -7.92
N MET A 5 5.91 -15.37 -7.85
CA MET A 5 6.53 -14.99 -6.60
C MET A 5 5.88 -13.66 -6.18
N SER A 6 4.88 -13.72 -5.31
CA SER A 6 4.36 -12.54 -4.64
C SER A 6 5.44 -12.07 -3.67
N LEU A 7 6.27 -11.13 -4.13
CA LEU A 7 7.04 -10.33 -3.20
C LEU A 7 6.04 -9.69 -2.24
N THR A 8 6.21 -9.95 -0.97
CA THR A 8 5.37 -9.43 0.09
C THR A 8 5.65 -7.92 0.19
N ILE A 9 4.80 -7.09 -0.42
CA ILE A 9 5.02 -5.64 -0.53
C ILE A 9 4.47 -4.95 0.74
N CYS A 10 5.19 -3.94 1.19
CA CYS A 10 4.79 -3.07 2.29
C CYS A 10 3.35 -2.55 2.14
N ALA A 11 2.62 -2.48 3.25
CA ALA A 11 1.28 -1.92 3.26
C ALA A 11 1.25 -0.41 3.00
N SER A 12 2.34 0.34 3.16
CA SER A 12 2.32 1.78 2.95
C SER A 12 2.21 2.13 1.46
N PRO A 13 1.24 2.97 1.05
CA PRO A 13 1.07 3.37 -0.35
C PRO A 13 2.36 3.95 -0.94
N GLY A 14 2.75 3.47 -2.12
CA GLY A 14 3.95 3.92 -2.82
C GLY A 14 5.28 3.35 -2.31
N CYS A 15 5.28 2.64 -1.18
CA CYS A 15 6.46 1.91 -0.72
C CYS A 15 6.66 0.64 -1.54
N LYS A 16 7.88 0.40 -2.01
CA LYS A 16 8.26 -0.78 -2.80
C LYS A 16 9.14 -1.76 -2.03
N GLU A 17 9.36 -1.49 -0.74
CA GLU A 17 10.19 -2.34 0.09
C GLU A 17 9.47 -3.65 0.42
N PRO A 18 10.20 -4.77 0.44
CA PRO A 18 9.65 -6.03 0.91
C PRO A 18 9.37 -5.94 2.41
N THR A 19 8.36 -6.66 2.87
CA THR A 19 8.04 -6.85 4.28
C THR A 19 8.00 -8.34 4.61
N GLU A 20 8.19 -8.69 5.87
CA GLU A 20 8.14 -10.07 6.34
C GLU A 20 6.71 -10.64 6.33
N VAL A 21 5.71 -9.77 6.54
CA VAL A 21 4.30 -10.15 6.62
C VAL A 21 3.46 -9.28 5.70
N SER A 22 2.71 -9.89 4.78
CA SER A 22 1.88 -9.15 3.82
C SER A 22 0.90 -8.23 4.53
N GLY A 23 0.78 -7.00 4.04
CA GLY A 23 -0.11 -6.02 4.64
C GLY A 23 0.36 -5.43 5.96
N THR A 24 1.64 -5.62 6.34
CA THR A 24 2.29 -4.85 7.40
C THR A 24 3.19 -3.75 6.82
N PRO A 25 3.37 -2.62 7.53
CA PRO A 25 4.39 -1.64 7.18
C PRO A 25 5.79 -2.26 7.34
N CYS A 26 6.68 -1.98 6.38
CA CYS A 26 8.09 -2.36 6.51
C CYS A 26 8.77 -1.57 7.64
N ARG A 27 9.95 -2.04 8.08
CA ARG A 27 10.74 -1.37 9.13
C ARG A 27 10.99 0.11 8.83
N GLY A 28 11.32 0.46 7.58
CA GLY A 28 11.55 1.85 7.19
C GLY A 28 10.32 2.74 7.36
N CYS A 29 9.13 2.25 7.01
CA CYS A 29 7.88 2.97 7.25
C CYS A 29 7.54 3.08 8.74
N VAL A 30 7.81 2.04 9.53
CA VAL A 30 7.62 2.10 10.99
C VAL A 30 8.53 3.14 11.62
N GLU A 31 9.80 3.20 11.23
CA GLU A 31 10.76 4.19 11.73
C GLU A 31 10.41 5.62 11.27
N ALA A 32 9.96 5.78 10.03
CA ALA A 32 9.64 7.11 9.47
C ALA A 32 8.32 7.69 10.02
N PHE A 33 7.28 6.86 10.15
CA PHE A 33 5.94 7.33 10.50
C PHE A 33 5.57 7.08 11.98
N GLY A 34 6.14 6.06 12.62
CA GLY A 34 5.91 5.74 14.04
C GLY A 34 4.42 5.74 14.40
N ASP A 35 4.06 6.56 15.37
CA ASP A 35 2.70 6.68 15.91
C ASP A 35 1.66 7.22 14.91
N MET A 36 2.09 7.78 13.77
CA MET A 36 1.16 8.18 12.70
C MET A 36 0.60 6.97 11.94
N LEU A 37 1.23 5.80 12.06
CA LEU A 37 0.66 4.56 11.52
C LEU A 37 -0.54 4.17 12.38
N ARG A 38 -1.69 4.04 11.74
CA ARG A 38 -2.88 3.56 12.42
C ARG A 38 -2.64 2.11 12.88
N PRO A 39 -2.78 1.80 14.18
CA PRO A 39 -2.69 0.41 14.63
C PRO A 39 -3.82 -0.42 14.01
N GLY A 40 -3.53 -1.67 13.66
CA GLY A 40 -4.49 -2.52 12.99
C GLY A 40 -3.98 -3.91 12.66
N ARG A 41 -4.86 -4.73 12.07
CA ARG A 41 -4.47 -6.02 11.49
C ARG A 41 -3.70 -5.81 10.19
N PRO A 42 -2.86 -6.77 9.79
CA PRO A 42 -2.30 -6.78 8.44
C PRO A 42 -3.41 -6.73 7.39
N MET A 43 -3.21 -5.92 6.34
CA MET A 43 -4.11 -5.88 5.20
C MET A 43 -3.95 -7.13 4.33
N THR A 44 -5.05 -7.67 3.82
CA THR A 44 -5.01 -8.70 2.79
C THR A 44 -4.60 -8.10 1.44
N GLU A 45 -4.12 -8.94 0.52
CA GLU A 45 -3.78 -8.50 -0.84
C GLU A 45 -4.98 -7.85 -1.56
N ALA A 46 -6.21 -8.36 -1.33
CA ALA A 46 -7.42 -7.78 -1.87
C ALA A 46 -7.68 -6.38 -1.31
N GLU A 47 -7.56 -6.19 0.00
CA GLU A 47 -7.73 -4.87 0.63
C GLU A 47 -6.67 -3.86 0.17
N ILE A 48 -5.43 -4.30 -0.08
CA ILE A 48 -4.37 -3.48 -0.66
C ILE A 48 -4.74 -3.07 -2.09
N ALA A 49 -5.19 -4.02 -2.91
CA ALA A 49 -5.60 -3.76 -4.28
C ALA A 49 -6.78 -2.77 -4.36
N ASP A 50 -7.81 -2.96 -3.53
CA ASP A 50 -8.99 -2.08 -3.45
C ASP A 50 -8.58 -0.65 -3.06
N ARG A 51 -7.70 -0.51 -2.06
CA ARG A 51 -7.16 0.80 -1.66
C ARG A 51 -6.40 1.47 -2.80
N ASP A 52 -5.50 0.74 -3.46
CA ASP A 52 -4.66 1.29 -4.52
C ASP A 52 -5.51 1.68 -5.75
N GLU A 53 -6.56 0.92 -6.08
CA GLU A 53 -7.54 1.29 -7.11
C GLU A 53 -8.29 2.57 -6.76
N ALA A 54 -8.73 2.72 -5.50
CA ALA A 54 -9.41 3.92 -5.03
C ALA A 54 -8.51 5.17 -5.18
N VAL A 55 -7.22 5.05 -4.85
CA VAL A 55 -6.24 6.14 -5.04
C VAL A 55 -6.07 6.47 -6.51
N HIS A 56 -5.89 5.48 -7.38
CA HIS A 56 -5.77 5.71 -8.83
C HIS A 56 -7.02 6.37 -9.41
N THR A 57 -8.20 5.99 -8.94
CA THR A 57 -9.47 6.58 -9.35
C THR A 57 -9.57 8.03 -8.90
N ALA A 58 -9.26 8.33 -7.64
CA ALA A 58 -9.23 9.69 -7.11
C ALA A 58 -8.26 10.59 -7.88
N TYR A 59 -7.05 10.08 -8.17
CA TYR A 59 -6.05 10.78 -8.98
C TYR A 59 -6.57 11.08 -10.40
N ARG A 60 -7.13 10.08 -11.08
CA ARG A 60 -7.71 10.25 -12.43
C ARG A 60 -8.80 11.32 -12.45
N VAL A 61 -9.68 11.31 -11.45
CA VAL A 61 -10.74 12.32 -11.30
C VAL A 61 -10.17 13.70 -11.05
N ALA A 62 -9.12 13.82 -10.23
CA ALA A 62 -8.46 15.09 -9.95
C ALA A 62 -7.79 15.69 -11.19
N CYS A 63 -7.10 14.88 -12.00
CA CYS A 63 -6.56 15.33 -13.29
C CYS A 63 -7.64 15.80 -14.26
N LEU A 64 -8.76 15.08 -14.38
CA LEU A 64 -9.87 15.47 -15.24
C LEU A 64 -10.53 16.79 -14.81
N ARG A 65 -10.49 17.10 -13.51
CA ARG A 65 -11.00 18.35 -12.94
C ARG A 65 -10.01 19.51 -13.01
N GLY A 66 -8.77 19.27 -13.45
CA GLY A 66 -7.72 20.28 -13.51
C GLY A 66 -7.30 20.81 -12.13
N VAL A 67 -7.43 19.98 -11.09
CA VAL A 67 -7.03 20.34 -9.70
C VAL A 67 -5.67 19.74 -9.31
N LEU A 68 -5.00 19.09 -10.26
CA LEU A 68 -3.63 18.58 -10.19
C LEU A 68 -2.88 18.98 -11.46
#